data_AF-A0A660V5S9-F1
#
_entry.id   AF-A0A660V5S9-F1
#
_cell.length_a   1.000
_cell.length_b   1.000
_cell.length_c   1.000
_cell.angle_alpha   90.00
_cell.angle_beta   90.00
_cell.angle_gamma   90.00
#
_symmetry.space_group_name_H-M   'P 1'
#
loop_
_entity.id
_entity.type
_entity.pdbx_description
1 polymer ?
#
loop_
_entity_poly.entity_id
_entity_poly.type
_entity_poly.pdbx_seq_one_letter_code
_entity_poly.pdbx_strand_id
1 'polypeptide(L)'
;MLSGIIDSYDNEPNRVDYVVVSDVAGSVSVLDGFIITGGGIAGVYCESSSLLIQHNKITDSDTGIYCFESAQPVIKNNWFYKNENGIYLDNPEDTAVVRNNTIAYNANVGVYQHVGTYADISNCIIWGNEGGQLDLDDRYMPTYSCIQDSSEVNPYHNINTDPCFAYDDPNDYHLVPDSPCIDAGDPAGDYTGDRDIDKHFRVLDGDGDDGKRVDMGADEYCNQGADNAADFNEDDIVDTSDLIEMAELWLTDPGPSSKYDLYPDNTIDYIDFAYFAKEWFWMTCEMMQGYAMMEMMMGASGESMPALSGVEGLMAEDELLSPTTQKEESSLPAEPSVEGQIEQIKSLLDWLYEIAGEVDEETWLSLTTTLEEMLKELEAD
;
A
#
# COMPACT_ATOMS: atom_id res chain seq x y z
N MET A 1 -14.93 10.93 3.43
CA MET A 1 -14.73 11.03 1.96
C MET A 1 -16.03 10.65 1.25
N LEU A 2 -16.28 11.18 0.04
CA LEU A 2 -17.40 10.76 -0.81
C LEU A 2 -16.92 9.61 -1.70
N SER A 3 -17.71 8.55 -1.86
CA SER A 3 -17.48 7.49 -2.86
C SER A 3 -18.78 7.21 -3.61
N GLY A 4 -18.70 6.69 -4.83
CA GLY A 4 -19.86 6.42 -5.66
C GLY A 4 -19.57 6.35 -7.15
N ILE A 5 -20.63 6.22 -7.94
CA ILE A 5 -20.57 6.29 -9.40
C ILE A 5 -20.79 7.75 -9.81
N ILE A 6 -19.88 8.28 -10.64
CA ILE A 6 -20.07 9.53 -11.38
C ILE A 6 -20.24 9.14 -12.84
N ASP A 7 -21.46 9.25 -13.35
CA ASP A 7 -21.79 8.88 -14.72
C ASP A 7 -22.46 10.03 -15.49
N SER A 8 -22.39 9.91 -16.81
CA SER A 8 -23.15 10.76 -17.73
C SER A 8 -24.24 9.98 -18.49
N TYR A 9 -24.45 8.71 -18.11
CA TYR A 9 -25.33 7.76 -18.80
C TYR A 9 -26.80 8.02 -18.51
N ASP A 10 -27.36 9.08 -19.10
CA ASP A 10 -28.79 9.38 -19.03
C ASP A 10 -29.46 9.08 -20.39
N ASN A 11 -29.44 7.82 -20.86
CA ASN A 11 -30.28 7.26 -21.96
C ASN A 11 -30.50 8.14 -23.23
N GLU A 12 -29.59 9.05 -23.58
CA GLU A 12 -29.72 10.03 -24.67
C GLU A 12 -28.42 10.05 -25.51
N PRO A 13 -28.47 10.44 -26.80
CA PRO A 13 -27.33 10.40 -27.71
C PRO A 13 -26.23 11.46 -27.43
N ASN A 14 -26.29 12.15 -26.28
CA ASN A 14 -25.38 13.23 -25.91
C ASN A 14 -24.71 12.89 -24.57
N ARG A 15 -23.62 12.11 -24.62
CA ARG A 15 -22.67 12.08 -23.50
C ARG A 15 -22.19 13.50 -23.22
N VAL A 16 -22.01 13.85 -21.95
CA VAL A 16 -21.26 15.06 -21.61
C VAL A 16 -19.82 14.88 -22.06
N ASP A 17 -19.19 15.95 -22.54
CA ASP A 17 -17.81 15.89 -23.01
C ASP A 17 -16.87 15.39 -21.91
N TYR A 18 -17.06 15.86 -20.67
CA TYR A 18 -16.26 15.51 -19.50
C TYR A 18 -17.13 15.19 -18.29
N VAL A 19 -16.85 14.09 -17.59
CA VAL A 19 -17.60 13.71 -16.37
C VAL A 19 -17.11 14.50 -15.16
N VAL A 20 -15.79 14.60 -15.00
CA VAL A 20 -15.12 15.42 -13.98
C VAL A 20 -14.21 16.44 -14.66
N VAL A 21 -14.25 17.69 -14.23
CA VAL A 21 -13.40 18.78 -14.73
C VAL A 21 -12.64 19.41 -13.58
N SER A 22 -11.32 19.55 -13.75
CA SER A 22 -10.43 20.30 -12.86
C SER A 22 -9.68 21.35 -13.69
N ASP A 23 -10.13 22.60 -13.61
CA ASP A 23 -9.64 23.75 -14.40
C ASP A 23 -8.97 24.84 -13.53
N VAL A 24 -8.77 24.57 -12.24
CA VAL A 24 -8.23 25.55 -11.29
C VAL A 24 -6.74 25.31 -11.04
N ALA A 25 -5.91 26.18 -11.61
CA ALA A 25 -4.48 26.22 -11.31
C ALA A 25 -4.23 26.58 -9.83
N GLY A 26 -3.43 25.76 -9.14
CA GLY A 26 -2.86 26.10 -7.83
C GLY A 26 -3.63 25.63 -6.59
N SER A 27 -4.73 24.89 -6.72
CA SER A 27 -5.36 24.19 -5.58
C SER A 27 -5.13 22.67 -5.69
N VAL A 28 -4.59 22.06 -4.63
CA VAL A 28 -4.53 20.60 -4.51
C VAL A 28 -5.96 20.08 -4.41
N SER A 29 -6.47 19.56 -5.52
CA SER A 29 -7.74 18.85 -5.56
C SER A 29 -7.45 17.36 -5.53
N VAL A 30 -8.35 16.59 -4.93
CA VAL A 30 -8.21 15.13 -4.79
C VAL A 30 -9.46 14.47 -5.33
N LEU A 31 -9.28 13.56 -6.27
CA LEU A 31 -10.31 12.69 -6.82
C LEU A 31 -9.97 11.26 -6.39
N ASP A 32 -10.73 10.74 -5.43
CA ASP A 32 -10.39 9.53 -4.72
C ASP A 32 -11.58 8.59 -4.53
N GLY A 33 -11.48 7.34 -5.02
CA GLY A 33 -12.43 6.27 -4.69
C GLY A 33 -13.73 6.28 -5.51
N PHE A 34 -13.73 6.80 -6.73
CA PHE A 34 -14.91 6.85 -7.59
C PHE A 34 -14.87 5.85 -8.74
N ILE A 35 -16.05 5.41 -9.17
CA ILE A 35 -16.25 4.80 -10.48
C ILE A 35 -16.65 5.92 -11.44
N ILE A 36 -15.87 6.16 -12.48
CA ILE A 36 -16.08 7.25 -13.44
C ILE A 36 -16.35 6.65 -14.81
N THR A 37 -17.51 6.97 -15.39
CA THR A 37 -17.94 6.35 -16.65
C THR A 37 -18.73 7.27 -17.57
N GLY A 38 -18.67 7.02 -18.88
CA GLY A 38 -19.50 7.70 -19.86
C GLY A 38 -18.93 9.01 -20.41
N GLY A 39 -17.64 9.29 -20.26
CA GLY A 39 -17.02 10.49 -20.83
C GLY A 39 -17.12 10.52 -22.35
N GLY A 40 -17.71 11.57 -22.92
CA GLY A 40 -17.81 11.77 -24.37
C GLY A 40 -16.48 12.06 -25.04
N ILE A 41 -15.62 12.83 -24.36
CA ILE A 41 -14.23 13.10 -24.71
C ILE A 41 -13.31 12.52 -23.63
N ALA A 42 -13.62 12.77 -22.34
CA ALA A 42 -12.87 12.15 -21.25
C ALA A 42 -13.74 11.85 -20.01
N GLY A 43 -13.38 10.84 -19.24
CA GLY A 43 -13.93 10.62 -17.91
C GLY A 43 -13.51 11.76 -16.98
N VAL A 44 -12.21 12.04 -16.93
CA VAL A 44 -11.65 13.16 -16.16
C VAL A 44 -10.87 14.07 -17.09
N TYR A 45 -11.16 15.37 -17.03
CA TYR A 45 -10.42 16.40 -17.74
C TYR A 45 -9.70 17.32 -16.76
N CYS A 46 -8.39 17.46 -16.92
CA CYS A 46 -7.51 18.26 -16.09
C CYS A 46 -6.84 19.35 -16.94
N GLU A 47 -7.24 20.59 -16.77
CA GLU A 47 -6.66 21.75 -17.47
C GLU A 47 -5.84 22.59 -16.50
N SER A 48 -4.55 22.78 -16.80
CA SER A 48 -3.63 23.61 -15.98
C SER A 48 -3.66 23.33 -14.47
N SER A 49 -3.99 22.09 -14.08
CA SER A 49 -4.17 21.69 -12.69
C SER A 49 -3.19 20.59 -12.26
N SER A 50 -2.97 20.47 -10.94
CA SER A 50 -2.17 19.43 -10.30
C SER A 50 -3.08 18.49 -9.50
N LEU A 51 -4.06 17.90 -10.17
CA LEU A 51 -5.05 17.02 -9.55
C LEU A 51 -4.36 15.73 -9.07
N LEU A 52 -4.64 15.32 -7.82
CA LEU A 52 -4.34 13.97 -7.34
C LEU A 52 -5.53 13.07 -7.68
N ILE A 53 -5.30 12.08 -8.53
CA ILE A 53 -6.31 11.11 -8.98
C ILE A 53 -5.87 9.74 -8.50
N GLN A 54 -6.61 9.17 -7.55
CA GLN A 54 -6.26 7.89 -6.94
C GLN A 54 -7.43 6.97 -6.62
N HIS A 55 -7.20 5.66 -6.64
CA HIS A 55 -8.20 4.65 -6.26
C HIS A 55 -9.51 4.73 -7.05
N ASN A 56 -9.46 5.24 -8.29
CA ASN A 56 -10.63 5.33 -9.16
C ASN A 56 -10.68 4.16 -10.14
N LYS A 57 -11.89 3.75 -10.50
CA LYS A 57 -12.16 2.82 -11.60
C LYS A 57 -12.73 3.64 -12.76
N ILE A 58 -11.95 3.87 -13.80
CA ILE A 58 -12.28 4.75 -14.91
C ILE A 58 -12.53 3.92 -16.16
N THR A 59 -13.77 3.94 -16.64
CA THR A 59 -14.24 3.01 -17.68
C THR A 59 -15.25 3.61 -18.63
N ASP A 60 -15.50 2.93 -19.75
CA ASP A 60 -16.46 3.30 -20.79
C ASP A 60 -16.41 4.81 -21.13
N SER A 61 -15.23 5.39 -21.33
CA SER A 61 -15.04 6.77 -21.74
C SER A 61 -14.20 6.84 -23.01
N ASP A 62 -14.28 7.90 -23.81
CA ASP A 62 -13.40 8.03 -24.98
C ASP A 62 -11.93 8.07 -24.51
N THR A 63 -11.59 8.99 -23.62
CA THR A 63 -10.34 8.93 -22.84
C THR A 63 -10.66 8.73 -21.36
N GLY A 64 -9.91 7.91 -20.64
CA GLY A 64 -10.06 7.79 -19.18
C GLY A 64 -9.75 9.11 -18.47
N ILE A 65 -8.49 9.55 -18.56
CA ILE A 65 -8.04 10.88 -18.11
C ILE A 65 -7.41 11.64 -19.27
N TYR A 66 -7.86 12.88 -19.47
CA TYR A 66 -7.23 13.84 -20.37
C TYR A 66 -6.65 15.01 -19.57
N CYS A 67 -5.32 15.11 -19.51
CA CYS A 67 -4.61 16.26 -18.97
C CYS A 67 -4.12 17.19 -20.09
N PHE A 68 -4.54 18.45 -20.09
CA PHE A 68 -4.10 19.48 -21.03
C PHE A 68 -3.40 20.63 -20.30
N GLU A 69 -2.19 20.99 -20.75
CA GLU A 69 -1.36 22.04 -20.14
C GLU A 69 -1.22 21.89 -18.62
N SER A 70 -1.30 20.65 -18.12
CA SER A 70 -1.33 20.35 -16.70
C SER A 70 0.00 20.72 -16.06
N ALA A 71 -0.05 21.35 -14.89
CA ALA A 71 1.16 21.67 -14.13
C ALA A 71 1.82 20.37 -13.68
N GLN A 72 1.28 19.66 -12.68
CA GLN A 72 1.87 18.42 -12.17
C GLN A 72 0.79 17.44 -11.69
N PRO A 73 0.05 16.76 -12.58
CA PRO A 73 -0.97 15.81 -12.17
C PRO A 73 -0.31 14.55 -11.57
N VAL A 74 -0.92 14.01 -10.51
CA VAL A 74 -0.49 12.75 -9.89
C VAL A 74 -1.61 11.74 -10.08
N ILE A 75 -1.35 10.73 -10.91
CA ILE A 75 -2.28 9.67 -11.29
C ILE A 75 -1.73 8.37 -10.70
N LYS A 76 -2.33 7.86 -9.62
CA LYS A 76 -1.83 6.65 -8.97
C LYS A 76 -2.91 5.70 -8.46
N ASN A 77 -2.64 4.40 -8.43
CA ASN A 77 -3.55 3.40 -7.85
C ASN A 77 -4.95 3.38 -8.50
N ASN A 78 -5.05 3.65 -9.81
CA ASN A 78 -6.33 3.61 -10.53
C ASN A 78 -6.41 2.42 -11.50
N TRP A 79 -7.63 1.97 -11.79
CA TRP A 79 -7.92 1.07 -12.91
C TRP A 79 -8.48 1.84 -14.10
N PHE A 80 -7.91 1.60 -15.28
CA PHE A 80 -8.38 2.14 -16.56
C PHE A 80 -8.70 1.01 -17.52
N TYR A 81 -9.96 0.83 -17.85
CA TYR A 81 -10.39 -0.27 -18.71
C TYR A 81 -11.61 0.06 -19.55
N LYS A 82 -11.71 -0.52 -20.75
CA LYS A 82 -12.82 -0.28 -21.71
C LYS A 82 -13.02 1.19 -22.07
N ASN A 83 -11.96 1.99 -21.99
CA ASN A 83 -11.93 3.30 -22.61
C ASN A 83 -11.40 3.19 -24.04
N GLU A 84 -11.51 4.24 -24.84
CA GLU A 84 -10.77 4.28 -26.10
C GLU A 84 -9.27 4.44 -25.80
N ASN A 85 -8.88 5.49 -25.05
CA ASN A 85 -7.53 5.64 -24.49
C ASN A 85 -7.57 5.60 -22.96
N GLY A 86 -6.55 5.04 -22.31
CA GLY A 86 -6.47 5.04 -20.86
C GLY A 86 -6.16 6.44 -20.32
N ILE A 87 -4.96 6.93 -20.61
CA ILE A 87 -4.46 8.25 -20.18
C ILE A 87 -3.96 9.03 -21.41
N TYR A 88 -4.38 10.28 -21.53
CA TYR A 88 -3.87 11.22 -22.52
C TYR A 88 -3.26 12.45 -21.83
N LEU A 89 -1.96 12.66 -22.05
CA LEU A 89 -1.22 13.83 -21.60
C LEU A 89 -0.89 14.73 -22.79
N ASP A 90 -1.40 15.96 -22.81
CA ASP A 90 -1.22 16.90 -23.92
C ASP A 90 -0.56 18.20 -23.42
N ASN A 91 0.65 18.44 -23.93
CA ASN A 91 1.47 19.60 -23.61
C ASN A 91 1.61 19.89 -22.09
N PRO A 92 1.89 18.89 -21.22
CA PRO A 92 2.07 19.14 -19.79
C PRO A 92 3.22 20.14 -19.54
N GLU A 93 2.98 21.06 -18.60
CA GLU A 93 3.92 22.14 -18.26
C GLU A 93 5.04 21.66 -17.30
N ASP A 94 4.76 20.67 -16.45
CA ASP A 94 5.71 19.96 -15.59
C ASP A 94 5.53 18.43 -15.70
N THR A 95 6.32 17.68 -14.94
CA THR A 95 6.38 16.22 -14.97
C THR A 95 5.14 15.61 -14.31
N ALA A 96 4.22 15.07 -15.12
CA ALA A 96 3.13 14.24 -14.63
C ALA A 96 3.68 12.96 -13.97
N VAL A 97 3.08 12.54 -12.85
CA VAL A 97 3.41 11.27 -12.18
C VAL A 97 2.32 10.26 -12.49
N VAL A 98 2.67 9.16 -13.15
CA VAL A 98 1.78 8.03 -13.45
C VAL A 98 2.36 6.79 -12.78
N ARG A 99 1.92 6.48 -11.57
CA ARG A 99 2.52 5.43 -10.74
C ARG A 99 1.51 4.41 -10.27
N ASN A 100 1.87 3.13 -10.23
CA ASN A 100 1.03 2.11 -9.61
C ASN A 100 -0.41 2.06 -10.22
N ASN A 101 -0.57 2.20 -11.55
CA ASN A 101 -1.89 2.08 -12.18
C ASN A 101 -2.02 0.77 -12.95
N THR A 102 -3.24 0.25 -13.05
CA THR A 102 -3.55 -0.85 -13.98
C THR A 102 -4.33 -0.28 -15.16
N ILE A 103 -3.71 -0.28 -16.34
CA ILE A 103 -4.24 0.30 -17.58
C ILE A 103 -4.41 -0.84 -18.58
N ALA A 104 -5.61 -1.41 -18.60
CA ALA A 104 -5.83 -2.68 -19.26
C ALA A 104 -7.05 -2.70 -20.19
N TYR A 105 -6.92 -3.37 -21.32
CA TYR A 105 -8.04 -3.63 -22.26
C TYR A 105 -8.82 -2.38 -22.67
N ASN A 106 -8.10 -1.30 -23.00
CA ASN A 106 -8.66 -0.14 -23.70
C ASN A 106 -8.61 -0.38 -25.23
N ALA A 107 -9.55 0.22 -25.97
CA ALA A 107 -9.74 -0.04 -27.40
C ALA A 107 -8.66 0.59 -28.30
N ASN A 108 -7.84 1.50 -27.77
CA ASN A 108 -6.72 2.11 -28.45
C ASN A 108 -5.46 2.07 -27.55
N VAL A 109 -4.91 3.22 -27.14
CA VAL A 109 -3.62 3.27 -26.44
C VAL A 109 -3.81 3.32 -24.92
N GLY A 110 -2.97 2.58 -24.18
CA GLY A 110 -2.95 2.63 -22.72
C GLY A 110 -2.55 4.03 -22.21
N VAL A 111 -1.34 4.48 -22.54
CA VAL A 111 -0.86 5.84 -22.25
C VAL A 111 -0.38 6.53 -23.52
N TYR A 112 -1.01 7.66 -23.85
CA TYR A 112 -0.63 8.52 -24.94
C TYR A 112 -0.09 9.85 -24.42
N GLN A 113 1.06 10.29 -24.92
CA GLN A 113 1.59 11.61 -24.62
C GLN A 113 1.86 12.42 -25.90
N HIS A 114 1.26 13.60 -25.98
CA HIS A 114 1.46 14.56 -27.06
C HIS A 114 2.28 15.76 -26.56
N VAL A 115 3.53 15.86 -27.04
CA VAL A 115 4.48 16.97 -26.76
C VAL A 115 4.64 17.30 -25.26
N GLY A 116 5.31 18.41 -24.93
CA GLY A 116 5.49 18.88 -23.55
C GLY A 116 6.56 18.16 -22.74
N THR A 117 6.46 18.26 -21.40
CA THR A 117 7.33 17.60 -20.42
C THR A 117 6.93 16.13 -20.26
N TYR A 118 7.89 15.21 -20.30
CA TYR A 118 7.59 13.77 -20.24
C TYR A 118 7.13 13.32 -18.86
N ALA A 119 6.12 12.46 -18.83
CA ALA A 119 5.64 11.85 -17.60
C ALA A 119 6.67 10.89 -17.01
N ASP A 120 6.69 10.82 -15.68
CA ASP A 120 7.34 9.75 -14.94
C ASP A 120 6.34 8.60 -14.78
N ILE A 121 6.61 7.47 -15.44
CA ILE A 121 5.73 6.30 -15.47
C ILE A 121 6.46 5.15 -14.77
N SER A 122 5.91 4.67 -13.65
CA SER A 122 6.51 3.60 -12.87
C SER A 122 5.47 2.65 -12.27
N ASN A 123 5.87 1.40 -11.98
CA ASN A 123 5.04 0.42 -11.27
C ASN A 123 3.66 0.20 -11.90
N CYS A 124 3.49 0.44 -13.19
CA CYS A 124 2.19 0.28 -13.84
C CYS A 124 2.07 -1.11 -14.46
N ILE A 125 0.85 -1.65 -14.51
CA ILE A 125 0.51 -2.71 -15.45
C ILE A 125 -0.17 -2.06 -16.66
N ILE A 126 0.38 -2.25 -17.85
CA ILE A 126 -0.14 -1.72 -19.11
C ILE A 126 -0.29 -2.89 -20.10
N TRP A 127 -1.51 -3.42 -20.18
CA TRP A 127 -1.73 -4.74 -20.75
C TRP A 127 -3.02 -4.86 -21.58
N GLY A 128 -2.95 -5.52 -22.73
CA GLY A 128 -4.14 -5.85 -23.52
C GLY A 128 -4.82 -4.66 -24.20
N ASN A 129 -4.20 -3.48 -24.24
CA ASN A 129 -4.72 -2.33 -24.98
C ASN A 129 -4.57 -2.57 -26.50
N GLU A 130 -5.65 -2.44 -27.26
CA GLU A 130 -5.72 -2.93 -28.66
C GLU A 130 -4.87 -2.10 -29.64
N GLY A 131 -4.81 -0.78 -29.46
CA GLY A 131 -4.04 0.14 -30.30
C GLY A 131 -2.56 0.24 -29.93
N GLY A 132 -2.19 -0.25 -28.74
CA GLY A 132 -0.83 -0.26 -28.23
C GLY A 132 -0.77 0.06 -26.73
N GLN A 133 0.31 -0.34 -26.06
CA GLN A 133 0.44 -0.08 -24.62
C GLN A 133 0.81 1.38 -24.37
N LEU A 134 1.75 1.90 -25.16
CA LEU A 134 2.35 3.20 -25.02
C LEU A 134 2.48 3.86 -26.40
N ASP A 135 2.16 5.15 -26.48
CA ASP A 135 2.54 6.02 -27.58
C ASP A 135 3.19 7.27 -26.97
N LEU A 136 4.51 7.12 -26.74
CA LEU A 136 5.42 8.05 -26.10
C LEU A 136 6.63 8.27 -27.00
N ASP A 137 7.44 9.30 -26.73
CA ASP A 137 8.75 9.45 -27.38
C ASP A 137 9.72 8.37 -26.85
N ASP A 138 10.35 7.61 -27.76
CA ASP A 138 11.25 6.49 -27.47
C ASP A 138 12.40 6.81 -26.49
N ARG A 139 12.69 8.09 -26.23
CA ARG A 139 13.71 8.51 -25.26
C ARG A 139 13.26 8.35 -23.80
N TYR A 140 11.97 8.14 -23.55
CA TYR A 140 11.37 8.09 -22.23
C TYR A 140 10.69 6.74 -22.04
N MET A 141 11.32 5.90 -21.23
CA MET A 141 10.86 4.55 -20.97
C MET A 141 10.32 4.48 -19.55
N PRO A 142 9.12 3.89 -19.35
CA PRO A 142 8.66 3.54 -18.02
C PRO A 142 9.65 2.63 -17.31
N THR A 143 9.62 2.63 -15.99
CA THR A 143 10.43 1.75 -15.15
C THR A 143 9.58 0.87 -14.27
N TYR A 144 10.11 -0.28 -13.85
CA TYR A 144 9.43 -1.19 -12.92
C TYR A 144 7.97 -1.49 -13.29
N SER A 145 7.66 -1.59 -14.58
CA SER A 145 6.29 -1.72 -15.07
C SER A 145 6.10 -3.02 -15.85
N CYS A 146 4.90 -3.59 -15.79
CA CYS A 146 4.49 -4.74 -16.58
C CYS A 146 3.84 -4.27 -17.88
N ILE A 147 4.53 -4.38 -19.00
CA ILE A 147 4.10 -3.79 -20.28
C ILE A 147 4.07 -4.88 -21.35
N GLN A 148 2.87 -5.14 -21.89
CA GLN A 148 2.69 -6.14 -22.94
C GLN A 148 3.54 -5.82 -24.17
N ASP A 149 4.19 -6.85 -24.71
CA ASP A 149 5.02 -6.79 -25.92
C ASP A 149 6.19 -5.78 -25.85
N SER A 150 6.51 -5.25 -24.67
CA SER A 150 7.66 -4.35 -24.53
C SER A 150 8.96 -5.10 -24.79
N SER A 151 9.78 -4.56 -25.70
CA SER A 151 11.14 -5.03 -25.94
C SER A 151 12.16 -4.45 -24.96
N GLU A 152 11.79 -3.39 -24.22
CA GLU A 152 12.65 -2.59 -23.35
C GLU A 152 12.48 -3.02 -21.88
N VAL A 153 12.70 -4.32 -21.63
CA VAL A 153 12.62 -4.96 -20.30
C VAL A 153 13.81 -4.53 -19.42
N ASN A 154 15.03 -4.56 -19.99
CA ASN A 154 16.27 -4.13 -19.35
C ASN A 154 16.85 -2.94 -20.13
N PRO A 155 17.41 -1.89 -19.47
CA PRO A 155 17.77 -1.77 -18.06
C PRO A 155 16.69 -1.17 -17.15
N TYR A 156 15.45 -1.06 -17.60
CA TYR A 156 14.39 -0.31 -16.92
C TYR A 156 13.62 -1.11 -15.86
N HIS A 157 14.00 -2.37 -15.62
CA HIS A 157 13.34 -3.27 -14.66
C HIS A 157 11.86 -3.53 -14.99
N ASN A 158 11.47 -3.38 -16.26
CA ASN A 158 10.14 -3.74 -16.70
C ASN A 158 10.02 -5.26 -16.84
N ILE A 159 8.78 -5.75 -16.88
CA ILE A 159 8.44 -7.12 -17.25
C ILE A 159 7.41 -7.09 -18.39
N ASN A 160 7.31 -8.17 -19.15
CA ASN A 160 6.38 -8.29 -20.29
C ASN A 160 5.65 -9.64 -20.31
N THR A 161 5.62 -10.31 -19.15
CA THR A 161 4.89 -11.55 -18.92
C THR A 161 3.46 -11.21 -18.53
N ASP A 162 2.51 -12.10 -18.87
CA ASP A 162 1.10 -11.95 -18.49
C ASP A 162 0.97 -11.60 -16.99
N PRO A 163 0.28 -10.51 -16.63
CA PRO A 163 0.08 -10.11 -15.24
C PRO A 163 -0.81 -11.08 -14.46
N CYS A 164 -1.46 -12.05 -15.12
CA CYS A 164 -2.30 -13.05 -14.45
C CYS A 164 -3.40 -12.40 -13.59
N PHE A 165 -4.24 -11.56 -14.20
CA PHE A 165 -5.40 -11.02 -13.50
C PHE A 165 -6.35 -12.13 -13.05
N ALA A 166 -6.92 -11.95 -11.87
CA ALA A 166 -7.84 -12.88 -11.25
C ALA A 166 -9.19 -12.87 -11.98
N TYR A 167 -9.75 -14.07 -12.15
CA TYR A 167 -11.10 -14.33 -12.67
C TYR A 167 -11.32 -14.08 -14.18
N ASP A 168 -12.43 -14.60 -14.69
CA ASP A 168 -12.97 -14.27 -16.02
C ASP A 168 -13.81 -12.96 -15.98
N ASP A 169 -13.74 -12.17 -14.89
CA ASP A 169 -14.49 -10.90 -14.79
C ASP A 169 -13.73 -9.79 -15.53
N PRO A 170 -14.29 -9.23 -16.62
CA PRO A 170 -13.64 -8.19 -17.40
C PRO A 170 -13.61 -6.81 -16.71
N ASN A 171 -13.91 -6.71 -15.41
CA ASN A 171 -13.84 -5.49 -14.61
C ASN A 171 -13.04 -5.68 -13.31
N ASP A 172 -12.42 -6.85 -13.14
CA ASP A 172 -11.61 -7.20 -11.98
C ASP A 172 -10.16 -7.39 -12.44
N TYR A 173 -9.26 -6.63 -11.83
CA TYR A 173 -7.84 -6.62 -12.17
C TYR A 173 -6.94 -6.88 -10.96
N HIS A 174 -7.48 -7.54 -9.92
CA HIS A 174 -6.66 -8.11 -8.86
C HIS A 174 -5.70 -9.15 -9.43
N LEU A 175 -4.57 -9.37 -8.77
CA LEU A 175 -3.59 -10.38 -9.17
C LEU A 175 -3.95 -11.77 -8.58
N VAL A 176 -3.57 -12.84 -9.27
CA VAL A 176 -3.57 -14.21 -8.71
C VAL A 176 -2.22 -14.54 -8.05
N PRO A 177 -2.15 -15.54 -7.15
CA PRO A 177 -0.93 -15.84 -6.39
C PRO A 177 0.36 -16.07 -7.21
N ASP A 178 0.26 -16.56 -8.44
CA ASP A 178 1.41 -16.84 -9.30
C ASP A 178 1.73 -15.67 -10.27
N SER A 179 1.20 -14.48 -10.03
CA SER A 179 1.43 -13.33 -10.90
C SER A 179 2.89 -12.88 -10.87
N PRO A 180 3.52 -12.58 -12.03
CA PRO A 180 4.86 -12.02 -12.08
C PRO A 180 4.91 -10.54 -11.64
N CYS A 181 3.77 -9.91 -11.37
CA CYS A 181 3.68 -8.52 -10.94
C CYS A 181 3.78 -8.37 -9.41
N ILE A 182 3.64 -9.48 -8.69
CA ILE A 182 3.77 -9.52 -7.23
C ILE A 182 5.22 -9.25 -6.83
N ASP A 183 5.43 -8.38 -5.84
CA ASP A 183 6.72 -7.98 -5.27
C ASP A 183 7.73 -7.54 -6.34
N ALA A 184 7.25 -6.95 -7.43
CA ALA A 184 8.05 -6.67 -8.63
C ALA A 184 8.30 -5.18 -8.89
N GLY A 185 7.61 -4.26 -8.20
CA GLY A 185 7.74 -2.82 -8.40
C GLY A 185 9.04 -2.22 -7.84
N ASP A 186 9.18 -0.90 -7.93
CA ASP A 186 10.39 -0.17 -7.57
C ASP A 186 10.68 -0.27 -6.05
N PRO A 187 11.78 -0.92 -5.63
CA PRO A 187 12.12 -1.04 -4.21
C PRO A 187 12.58 0.27 -3.57
N ALA A 188 12.85 1.32 -4.36
CA ALA A 188 13.37 2.60 -3.88
C ALA A 188 12.31 3.73 -3.84
N GLY A 189 11.05 3.43 -4.16
CA GLY A 189 9.96 4.41 -4.14
C GLY A 189 9.54 4.84 -2.73
N ASP A 190 8.99 6.05 -2.61
CA ASP A 190 8.31 6.50 -1.39
C ASP A 190 6.82 6.13 -1.46
N TYR A 191 6.45 5.14 -0.65
CA TYR A 191 5.09 4.62 -0.50
C TYR A 191 4.48 4.98 0.86
N THR A 192 5.08 5.91 1.59
CA THR A 192 4.64 6.28 2.94
C THR A 192 3.20 6.76 2.92
N GLY A 193 2.31 6.04 3.61
CA GLY A 193 0.88 6.37 3.67
C GLY A 193 0.11 6.12 2.37
N ASP A 194 0.73 5.52 1.34
CA ASP A 194 0.00 5.11 0.15
C ASP A 194 -0.95 3.94 0.47
N ARG A 195 -2.01 3.88 -0.32
CA ARG A 195 -2.98 2.79 -0.33
C ARG A 195 -3.14 2.26 -1.75
N ASP A 196 -3.54 1.02 -1.92
CA ASP A 196 -3.90 0.47 -3.22
C ASP A 196 -5.36 0.78 -3.56
N ILE A 197 -5.86 0.26 -4.69
CA ILE A 197 -7.22 0.54 -5.16
C ILE A 197 -8.32 0.06 -4.20
N ASP A 198 -8.04 -0.97 -3.41
CA ASP A 198 -8.94 -1.56 -2.43
C ASP A 198 -8.75 -0.97 -1.02
N LYS A 199 -7.84 0.00 -0.91
CA LYS A 199 -7.49 0.75 0.29
C LYS A 199 -6.65 -0.03 1.29
N HIS A 200 -5.96 -1.07 0.84
CA HIS A 200 -4.94 -1.77 1.60
C HIS A 200 -3.62 -1.02 1.57
N PHE A 201 -2.74 -1.33 2.52
CA PHE A 201 -1.40 -0.76 2.54
C PHE A 201 -0.64 -1.17 1.29
N ARG A 202 0.15 -0.23 0.76
CA ARG A 202 0.82 -0.41 -0.53
C ARG A 202 2.11 -1.20 -0.53
N VAL A 203 2.70 -1.50 0.60
CA VAL A 203 3.88 -2.36 0.60
C VAL A 203 3.55 -3.54 1.47
N LEU A 204 3.03 -4.58 0.82
CA LEU A 204 2.82 -5.88 1.42
C LEU A 204 3.99 -6.79 1.02
N ASP A 205 4.05 -7.94 1.68
CA ASP A 205 4.88 -9.07 1.25
C ASP A 205 3.88 -10.04 0.61
N GLY A 206 3.77 -9.98 -0.71
CA GLY A 206 2.68 -10.61 -1.46
C GLY A 206 2.93 -12.08 -1.73
N ASP A 207 4.17 -12.47 -1.99
CA ASP A 207 4.59 -13.87 -2.18
C ASP A 207 5.09 -14.54 -0.88
N GLY A 208 5.41 -13.76 0.16
CA GLY A 208 5.94 -14.23 1.44
C GLY A 208 7.44 -14.51 1.41
N ASP A 209 8.15 -14.12 0.34
CA ASP A 209 9.55 -14.33 0.09
C ASP A 209 10.29 -12.98 -0.05
N ASP A 210 11.57 -12.92 0.35
CA ASP A 210 12.44 -11.73 0.21
C ASP A 210 11.96 -10.41 0.87
N GLY A 211 10.82 -10.43 1.58
CA GLY A 211 10.28 -9.33 2.37
C GLY A 211 9.45 -8.32 1.57
N LYS A 212 8.79 -7.40 2.28
CA LYS A 212 7.83 -6.44 1.71
C LYS A 212 8.36 -5.70 0.48
N ARG A 213 7.64 -5.78 -0.63
CA ARG A 213 7.89 -4.99 -1.83
C ARG A 213 6.58 -4.64 -2.53
N VAL A 214 6.53 -3.47 -3.15
CA VAL A 214 5.30 -3.04 -3.85
C VAL A 214 5.05 -3.90 -5.07
N ASP A 215 3.78 -4.21 -5.32
CA ASP A 215 3.34 -4.84 -6.54
C ASP A 215 3.35 -3.85 -7.72
N MET A 216 3.54 -4.38 -8.94
CA MET A 216 3.20 -3.60 -10.13
C MET A 216 1.69 -3.57 -10.30
N GLY A 217 1.14 -2.40 -10.66
CA GLY A 217 -0.28 -2.21 -10.91
C GLY A 217 -0.95 -1.41 -9.80
N ALA A 218 -2.29 -1.38 -9.82
CA ALA A 218 -3.13 -0.60 -8.91
C ALA A 218 -3.55 -1.34 -7.62
N ASP A 219 -3.28 -2.62 -7.54
CA ASP A 219 -3.69 -3.52 -6.47
C ASP A 219 -2.44 -4.14 -5.81
N GLU A 220 -2.47 -4.40 -4.50
CA GLU A 220 -1.49 -5.25 -3.84
C GLU A 220 -2.09 -6.64 -3.61
N TYR A 221 -1.39 -7.66 -4.08
CA TYR A 221 -1.73 -9.02 -3.75
C TYR A 221 -1.40 -9.28 -2.28
N CYS A 222 -2.44 -9.53 -1.50
CA CYS A 222 -2.30 -9.95 -0.11
C CYS A 222 -2.39 -11.47 0.00
N ASN A 223 -1.34 -12.09 0.56
CA ASN A 223 -1.34 -13.49 0.98
C ASN A 223 -0.68 -13.65 2.35
N GLN A 224 -1.14 -12.87 3.33
CA GLN A 224 -0.61 -12.88 4.69
C GLN A 224 -0.94 -14.17 5.47
N GLY A 225 -1.57 -15.16 4.83
CA GLY A 225 -2.05 -16.39 5.47
C GLY A 225 -3.42 -16.21 6.13
N ALA A 226 -3.95 -17.31 6.68
CA ALA A 226 -5.19 -17.29 7.46
C ALA A 226 -4.93 -17.10 8.96
N ASP A 227 -3.71 -17.39 9.41
CA ASP A 227 -3.35 -17.42 10.83
C ASP A 227 -1.96 -16.79 11.01
N ASN A 228 -1.74 -16.11 12.14
CA ASN A 228 -0.42 -15.66 12.59
C ASN A 228 -0.14 -16.23 13.99
N ALA A 229 1.10 -16.62 14.26
CA ALA A 229 1.45 -17.15 15.58
C ALA A 229 1.32 -16.09 16.69
N ALA A 230 1.46 -14.82 16.35
CA ALA A 230 1.31 -13.67 17.25
C ALA A 230 -0.15 -13.19 17.39
N ASP A 231 -1.08 -13.67 16.56
CA ASP A 231 -2.51 -13.48 16.74
C ASP A 231 -2.98 -14.54 17.74
N PHE A 232 -2.89 -14.18 19.03
CA PHE A 232 -3.18 -15.10 20.10
C PHE A 232 -4.67 -15.22 20.34
N ASN A 233 -5.45 -14.16 20.17
CA ASN A 233 -6.88 -14.20 20.43
C ASN A 233 -7.70 -14.76 19.24
N GLU A 234 -7.04 -15.02 18.10
CA GLU A 234 -7.59 -15.55 16.85
C GLU A 234 -8.69 -14.63 16.28
N ASP A 235 -8.48 -13.31 16.33
CA ASP A 235 -9.40 -12.29 15.80
C ASP A 235 -8.97 -11.70 14.44
N ASP A 236 -8.01 -12.35 13.78
CA ASP A 236 -7.49 -12.04 12.45
C ASP A 236 -6.68 -10.75 12.37
N ILE A 237 -6.24 -10.18 13.51
CA ILE A 237 -5.31 -9.05 13.61
C ILE A 237 -4.36 -9.25 14.79
N VAL A 238 -3.10 -8.83 14.65
CA VAL A 238 -2.15 -8.72 15.76
C VAL A 238 -2.22 -7.31 16.31
N ASP A 239 -2.85 -7.13 17.46
CA ASP A 239 -2.99 -5.84 18.11
C ASP A 239 -2.77 -5.86 19.63
N THR A 240 -3.18 -4.77 20.29
CA THR A 240 -3.10 -4.62 21.75
C THR A 240 -3.73 -5.75 22.54
N SER A 241 -4.75 -6.41 22.01
CA SER A 241 -5.47 -7.51 22.63
C SER A 241 -4.57 -8.74 22.77
N ASP A 242 -3.79 -9.05 21.75
CA ASP A 242 -2.79 -10.12 21.78
C ASP A 242 -1.63 -9.79 22.71
N LEU A 243 -1.17 -8.54 22.67
CA LEU A 243 -0.11 -8.08 23.57
C LEU A 243 -0.53 -8.26 25.03
N ILE A 244 -1.78 -7.97 25.37
CA ILE A 244 -2.32 -8.19 26.73
C ILE A 244 -2.26 -9.68 27.08
N GLU A 245 -2.69 -10.59 26.20
CA GLU A 245 -2.63 -12.03 26.49
C GLU A 245 -1.19 -12.52 26.76
N MET A 246 -0.21 -12.04 25.99
CA MET A 246 1.20 -12.37 26.21
C MET A 246 1.75 -11.75 27.50
N ALA A 247 1.39 -10.49 27.78
CA ALA A 247 1.87 -9.76 28.95
C ALA A 247 1.38 -10.38 30.28
N GLU A 248 0.21 -11.02 30.28
CA GLU A 248 -0.28 -11.79 31.44
C GLU A 248 0.60 -13.01 31.80
N LEU A 249 1.40 -13.50 30.85
CA LEU A 249 2.27 -14.66 31.00
C LEU A 249 3.75 -14.28 31.11
N TRP A 250 4.06 -12.99 31.23
CA TRP A 250 5.43 -12.49 31.28
C TRP A 250 6.29 -13.18 32.35
N LEU A 251 7.49 -13.62 31.96
CA LEU A 251 8.47 -14.37 32.75
C LEU A 251 7.95 -15.66 33.37
N THR A 252 6.87 -16.22 32.82
CA THR A 252 6.37 -17.53 33.23
C THR A 252 6.88 -18.63 32.31
N ASP A 253 6.85 -19.87 32.81
CA ASP A 253 7.00 -21.10 32.00
C ASP A 253 5.60 -21.63 31.68
N PRO A 254 5.03 -21.28 30.50
CA PRO A 254 3.70 -21.77 30.10
C PRO A 254 3.75 -23.21 29.56
N GLY A 255 4.95 -23.80 29.47
CA GLY A 255 5.21 -25.12 28.93
C GLY A 255 5.48 -25.14 27.41
N PRO A 256 5.99 -26.28 26.89
CA PRO A 256 6.60 -26.43 25.56
C PRO A 256 5.65 -26.36 24.36
N SER A 257 4.38 -26.04 24.60
CA SER A 257 3.34 -25.96 23.58
C SER A 257 2.44 -24.75 23.79
N SER A 258 2.94 -23.77 24.53
CA SER A 258 2.27 -22.49 24.67
C SER A 258 2.30 -21.78 23.32
N LYS A 259 1.14 -21.29 22.87
CA LYS A 259 1.10 -20.43 21.67
C LYS A 259 1.79 -19.09 21.89
N TYR A 260 1.91 -18.67 23.16
CA TYR A 260 2.54 -17.42 23.57
C TYR A 260 4.08 -17.48 23.53
N ASP A 261 4.67 -18.68 23.51
CA ASP A 261 6.13 -18.96 23.47
C ASP A 261 6.59 -18.94 22.00
N LEU A 262 6.56 -17.75 21.39
CA LEU A 262 6.90 -17.52 19.98
C LEU A 262 8.35 -17.93 19.68
N TYR A 263 9.23 -17.80 20.68
CA TYR A 263 10.55 -18.37 20.67
C TYR A 263 10.58 -19.59 21.61
N PRO A 264 10.71 -20.83 21.09
CA PRO A 264 10.41 -22.03 21.86
C PRO A 264 11.49 -22.40 22.88
N ASP A 265 11.61 -21.62 23.95
CA ASP A 265 12.53 -21.84 25.07
C ASP A 265 11.83 -22.07 26.42
N ASN A 266 10.49 -22.06 26.42
CA ASN A 266 9.60 -22.26 27.56
C ASN A 266 9.62 -21.09 28.57
N THR A 267 10.00 -19.88 28.16
CA THR A 267 9.93 -18.69 29.00
C THR A 267 9.34 -17.56 28.18
N ILE A 268 8.21 -16.99 28.59
CA ILE A 268 7.70 -15.79 27.92
C ILE A 268 8.55 -14.60 28.34
N ASP A 269 9.39 -14.11 27.45
CA ASP A 269 10.27 -13.00 27.76
C ASP A 269 10.42 -12.01 26.59
N TYR A 270 11.49 -11.21 26.65
CA TYR A 270 11.78 -10.20 25.65
C TYR A 270 11.95 -10.78 24.25
N ILE A 271 12.47 -12.01 24.12
CA ILE A 271 12.65 -12.65 22.83
C ILE A 271 11.27 -12.90 22.19
N ASP A 272 10.29 -13.40 22.94
CA ASP A 272 8.92 -13.56 22.44
C ASP A 272 8.29 -12.23 22.06
N PHE A 273 8.45 -11.20 22.91
CA PHE A 273 7.98 -9.86 22.59
C PHE A 273 8.59 -9.31 21.31
N ALA A 274 9.87 -9.58 21.04
CA ALA A 274 10.53 -9.17 19.81
C ALA A 274 10.02 -9.93 18.58
N TYR A 275 9.57 -11.18 18.71
CA TYR A 275 8.87 -11.89 17.63
C TYR A 275 7.47 -11.32 17.43
N PHE A 276 6.72 -11.12 18.51
CA PHE A 276 5.40 -10.50 18.49
C PHE A 276 5.41 -9.12 17.82
N ALA A 277 6.35 -8.25 18.18
CA ALA A 277 6.44 -6.90 17.65
C ALA A 277 6.75 -6.83 16.14
N LYS A 278 7.35 -7.88 15.55
CA LYS A 278 7.54 -7.96 14.10
C LYS A 278 6.23 -8.18 13.35
N GLU A 279 5.31 -8.85 14.01
CA GLU A 279 3.98 -9.19 13.49
C GLU A 279 2.95 -8.12 13.86
N TRP A 280 3.35 -7.03 14.54
CA TRP A 280 2.43 -5.98 14.98
C TRP A 280 1.67 -5.36 13.80
N PHE A 281 0.33 -5.30 13.91
CA PHE A 281 -0.61 -4.97 12.83
C PHE A 281 -0.67 -5.94 11.64
N TRP A 282 -0.07 -7.13 11.75
CA TRP A 282 -0.44 -8.22 10.84
C TRP A 282 -1.96 -8.40 10.92
N MET A 283 -2.60 -8.67 9.79
CA MET A 283 -4.00 -9.04 9.75
C MET A 283 -4.29 -9.86 8.50
N THR A 284 -5.33 -10.70 8.54
CA THR A 284 -5.71 -11.46 7.35
C THR A 284 -6.16 -10.51 6.24
N CYS A 285 -6.03 -10.97 5.00
CA CYS A 285 -6.47 -10.20 3.84
C CYS A 285 -7.99 -9.95 3.86
N GLU A 286 -8.77 -10.85 4.46
CA GLU A 286 -10.21 -10.68 4.66
C GLU A 286 -10.51 -9.56 5.70
N MET A 287 -9.77 -9.54 6.81
CA MET A 287 -9.84 -8.47 7.81
C MET A 287 -9.47 -7.10 7.21
N MET A 288 -8.44 -7.06 6.36
CA MET A 288 -7.97 -5.84 5.70
C MET A 288 -9.04 -5.21 4.78
N GLN A 289 -9.80 -6.04 4.05
CA GLN A 289 -10.96 -5.60 3.25
C GLN A 289 -12.09 -5.02 4.13
N GLY A 290 -12.32 -5.60 5.31
CA GLY A 290 -13.32 -5.12 6.27
C GLY A 290 -12.91 -3.80 6.96
N TYR A 291 -11.65 -3.66 7.34
CA TYR A 291 -11.11 -2.48 8.04
C TYR A 291 -11.13 -1.23 7.17
N ALA A 292 -10.78 -1.35 5.88
CA ALA A 292 -10.93 -0.27 4.89
C ALA A 292 -12.38 0.25 4.83
N MET A 293 -13.36 -0.65 4.95
CA MET A 293 -14.78 -0.29 4.97
C MET A 293 -15.17 0.44 6.27
N MET A 294 -14.56 0.08 7.40
CA MET A 294 -14.79 0.70 8.70
C MET A 294 -14.11 2.08 8.80
N GLU A 295 -12.89 2.26 8.27
CA GLU A 295 -12.26 3.58 8.13
C GLU A 295 -13.11 4.53 7.28
N MET A 296 -13.75 4.04 6.20
CA MET A 296 -14.68 4.87 5.40
C MET A 296 -15.92 5.31 6.18
N MET A 297 -16.43 4.47 7.08
CA MET A 297 -17.57 4.78 7.95
C MET A 297 -17.17 5.76 9.08
N MET A 298 -15.94 5.67 9.59
CA MET A 298 -15.42 6.50 10.67
C MET A 298 -14.78 7.81 10.20
N GLY A 299 -14.30 7.89 8.95
CA GLY A 299 -13.74 9.11 8.32
C GLY A 299 -14.75 10.23 8.05
N ALA A 300 -15.98 10.14 8.58
CA ALA A 300 -16.95 11.23 8.65
C ALA A 300 -16.80 12.08 9.93
N SER A 301 -16.02 11.66 10.93
CA SER A 301 -15.76 12.42 12.17
C SER A 301 -14.42 13.17 12.20
N GLY A 302 -13.53 13.00 11.21
CA GLY A 302 -12.34 13.84 11.04
C GLY A 302 -11.16 13.52 11.97
N GLU A 303 -11.15 12.36 12.60
CA GLU A 303 -9.97 11.86 13.33
C GLU A 303 -9.27 10.82 12.44
N SER A 304 -8.12 11.20 11.89
CA SER A 304 -7.20 10.27 11.23
C SER A 304 -6.48 9.45 12.30
N MET A 305 -6.31 8.15 12.08
CA MET A 305 -5.43 7.34 12.93
C MET A 305 -4.01 7.93 12.95
N PRO A 306 -3.31 7.92 14.08
CA PRO A 306 -1.94 8.40 14.16
C PRO A 306 -1.04 7.46 13.37
N ALA A 307 -0.29 8.00 12.42
CA ALA A 307 0.84 7.28 11.85
C ALA A 307 1.88 7.03 12.95
N LEU A 308 2.20 5.76 13.21
CA LEU A 308 3.22 5.35 14.14
C LEU A 308 4.63 5.59 13.59
N SER A 309 5.05 6.86 13.53
CA SER A 309 6.44 7.24 13.24
C SER A 309 7.39 6.98 14.42
N GLY A 310 6.90 6.38 15.52
CA GLY A 310 7.65 6.18 16.77
C GLY A 310 8.29 4.80 16.93
N VAL A 311 7.87 3.80 16.15
CA VAL A 311 8.36 2.40 16.28
C VAL A 311 9.67 2.20 15.50
N GLU A 312 9.92 3.01 14.47
CA GLU A 312 11.17 2.97 13.67
C GLU A 312 12.43 3.21 14.52
N GLY A 313 12.30 3.90 15.67
CA GLY A 313 13.40 4.16 16.60
C GLY A 313 13.77 3.02 17.56
N LEU A 314 13.02 1.91 17.55
CA LEU A 314 13.28 0.75 18.43
C LEU A 314 14.36 -0.20 17.89
N MET A 315 14.71 -0.04 16.62
CA MET A 315 15.79 -0.79 15.97
C MET A 315 17.03 0.11 15.94
N ALA A 316 18.12 -0.36 16.54
CA ALA A 316 19.41 0.32 16.38
C ALA A 316 19.70 0.45 14.88
N GLU A 317 19.79 1.69 14.39
CA GLU A 317 20.39 2.03 13.11
C GLU A 317 21.84 1.53 13.11
N ASP A 318 22.09 0.33 12.61
CA ASP A 318 23.42 0.00 12.12
C ASP A 318 23.36 -0.97 10.93
N GLU A 319 24.00 -0.50 9.85
CA GLU A 319 24.34 -1.19 8.60
C GLU A 319 23.28 -1.29 7.49
N LEU A 320 23.06 -0.14 6.84
CA LEU A 320 23.21 -0.07 5.38
C LEU A 320 24.46 -0.87 4.95
N LEU A 321 24.32 -2.01 4.28
CA LEU A 321 25.38 -2.58 3.41
C LEU A 321 24.85 -3.62 2.41
N SER A 322 25.49 -3.57 1.24
CA SER A 322 25.21 -4.23 -0.04
C SER A 322 25.35 -5.76 -0.06
N PRO A 323 24.82 -6.45 -1.10
CA PRO A 323 24.87 -7.90 -1.17
C PRO A 323 26.24 -8.37 -1.66
N THR A 324 27.02 -9.05 -0.81
CA THR A 324 27.99 -10.04 -1.29
C THR A 324 28.40 -11.02 -0.18
N THR A 325 27.96 -12.27 -0.35
CA THR A 325 28.59 -13.53 0.07
C THR A 325 29.18 -13.59 1.49
N GLN A 326 28.51 -14.33 2.40
CA GLN A 326 29.01 -15.62 2.84
C GLN A 326 28.01 -16.36 3.73
N LYS A 327 28.04 -17.67 3.55
CA LYS A 327 27.40 -18.70 4.35
C LYS A 327 28.07 -18.71 5.73
N GLU A 328 27.52 -17.99 6.69
CA GLU A 328 27.87 -18.12 8.11
C GLU A 328 26.61 -18.42 8.90
N GLU A 329 26.72 -19.39 9.80
CA GLU A 329 25.73 -19.70 10.82
C GLU A 329 25.35 -18.39 11.52
N SER A 330 24.11 -17.95 11.37
CA SER A 330 23.58 -16.76 12.04
C SER A 330 23.61 -17.03 13.54
N SER A 331 24.64 -16.52 14.21
CA SER A 331 24.64 -16.38 15.65
C SER A 331 23.67 -15.27 16.01
N LEU A 332 22.62 -15.66 16.74
CA LEU A 332 21.56 -14.85 17.33
C LEU A 332 22.03 -13.46 17.80
N PRO A 333 21.21 -12.40 17.66
CA PRO A 333 21.42 -11.18 18.43
C PRO A 333 21.34 -11.54 19.93
N ALA A 334 22.33 -11.11 20.70
CA ALA A 334 22.36 -11.35 22.13
C ALA A 334 21.25 -10.55 22.82
N GLU A 335 20.65 -11.12 23.86
CA GLU A 335 19.74 -10.39 24.75
C GLU A 335 20.35 -9.04 25.13
N PRO A 336 19.59 -7.93 25.03
CA PRO A 336 20.03 -6.64 25.55
C PRO A 336 20.29 -6.78 27.05
N SER A 337 21.29 -6.07 27.55
CA SER A 337 21.56 -6.00 28.98
C SER A 337 20.33 -5.50 29.75
N VAL A 338 20.24 -5.81 31.05
CA VAL A 338 19.19 -5.27 31.93
C VAL A 338 19.05 -3.74 31.78
N GLU A 339 20.17 -3.02 31.64
CA GLU A 339 20.16 -1.57 31.35
C GLU A 339 19.51 -1.22 30.00
N GLY A 340 19.73 -2.03 28.96
CA GLY A 340 19.09 -1.85 27.65
C GLY A 340 17.59 -2.15 27.69
N GLN A 341 17.18 -3.19 28.42
CA GLN A 341 15.77 -3.54 28.62
C GLN A 341 15.01 -2.44 29.38
N ILE A 342 15.64 -1.85 30.41
CA ILE A 342 15.10 -0.71 31.16
C ILE A 342 14.83 0.50 30.25
N GLU A 343 15.78 0.86 29.38
CA GLU A 343 15.62 2.00 28.47
C GLU A 343 14.53 1.76 27.42
N GLN A 344 14.41 0.53 26.92
CA GLN A 344 13.36 0.16 25.96
C GLN A 344 11.97 0.20 26.58
N ILE A 345 11.78 -0.34 27.78
CA ILE A 345 10.48 -0.28 28.47
C ILE A 345 10.13 1.16 28.84
N LYS A 346 11.10 1.98 29.25
CA LYS A 346 10.88 3.43 29.44
C LYS A 346 10.42 4.11 28.17
N SER A 347 11.06 3.83 27.04
CA SER A 347 10.67 4.39 25.75
C SER A 347 9.25 3.95 25.34
N LEU A 348 8.88 2.70 25.61
CA LEU A 348 7.54 2.19 25.31
C LEU A 348 6.47 2.80 26.22
N LEU A 349 6.77 2.96 27.51
CA LEU A 349 5.90 3.66 28.46
C LEU A 349 5.71 5.13 28.08
N ASP A 350 6.79 5.83 27.75
CA ASP A 350 6.73 7.22 27.30
C ASP A 350 5.82 7.37 26.07
N TRP A 351 5.94 6.47 25.10
CA TRP A 351 5.06 6.43 23.93
C TRP A 351 3.60 6.13 24.30
N LEU A 352 3.34 5.13 25.15
CA LEU A 352 1.98 4.81 25.60
C LEU A 352 1.32 5.98 26.33
N TYR A 353 2.08 6.73 27.14
CA TYR A 353 1.55 7.92 27.79
C TYR A 353 1.24 9.06 26.79
N GLU A 354 1.96 9.16 25.67
CA GLU A 354 1.66 10.14 24.62
C GLU A 354 0.33 9.85 23.91
N ILE A 355 -0.03 8.58 23.74
CA ILE A 355 -1.26 8.15 23.04
C ILE A 355 -2.45 7.84 23.97
N ALA A 356 -2.39 8.23 25.25
CA ALA A 356 -3.37 7.87 26.28
C ALA A 356 -4.83 8.24 25.98
N GLY A 357 -5.06 9.18 25.06
CA GLY A 357 -6.40 9.62 24.63
C GLY A 357 -6.91 8.95 23.35
N GLU A 358 -6.08 8.13 22.71
CA GLU A 358 -6.35 7.52 21.39
C GLU A 358 -6.61 6.01 21.50
N VAL A 359 -6.33 5.42 22.67
CA VAL A 359 -6.59 4.02 23.02
C VAL A 359 -7.73 3.97 24.04
N ASP A 360 -8.47 2.86 24.06
CA ASP A 360 -9.42 2.56 25.12
C ASP A 360 -8.78 2.70 26.52
N GLU A 361 -9.50 3.31 27.47
CA GLU A 361 -8.99 3.67 28.80
C GLU A 361 -8.66 2.43 29.65
N GLU A 362 -9.42 1.34 29.49
CA GLU A 362 -9.22 0.09 30.23
C GLU A 362 -7.97 -0.65 29.72
N THR A 363 -7.83 -0.77 28.40
CA THR A 363 -6.67 -1.33 27.69
C THR A 363 -5.40 -0.53 27.97
N TRP A 364 -5.45 0.80 27.86
CA TRP A 364 -4.31 1.67 28.14
C TRP A 364 -3.83 1.53 29.59
N LEU A 365 -4.77 1.51 30.54
CA LEU A 365 -4.43 1.37 31.96
C LEU A 365 -3.83 0.00 32.26
N SER A 366 -4.34 -1.07 31.63
CA SER A 366 -3.79 -2.42 31.76
C SER A 366 -2.35 -2.49 31.25
N LEU A 367 -2.10 -2.03 30.02
CA LEU A 367 -0.78 -2.06 29.38
C LEU A 367 0.26 -1.21 30.14
N THR A 368 -0.09 0.03 30.49
CA THR A 368 0.81 0.91 31.25
C THR A 368 1.12 0.35 32.63
N THR A 369 0.12 -0.21 33.33
CA THR A 369 0.35 -0.85 34.64
C THR A 369 1.30 -2.04 34.52
N THR A 370 1.11 -2.92 33.53
CA THR A 370 1.98 -4.08 33.34
C THR A 370 3.41 -3.68 33.00
N LEU A 371 3.60 -2.71 32.09
CA LEU A 371 4.94 -2.23 31.74
C LEU A 371 5.62 -1.47 32.88
N GLU A 372 4.86 -0.72 33.69
CA GLU A 372 5.37 -0.09 34.92
C GLU A 372 5.83 -1.14 35.95
N GLU A 373 5.09 -2.25 36.09
CA GLU A 373 5.47 -3.37 36.95
C GLU A 373 6.73 -4.07 36.44
N MET A 374 6.81 -4.34 35.14
CA MET A 374 8.00 -4.91 34.49
C MET A 374 9.23 -4.03 34.66
N LEU A 375 9.09 -2.71 34.45
CA LEU A 375 10.18 -1.74 34.65
C LEU A 375 10.69 -1.77 36.09
N LYS A 376 9.77 -1.84 37.05
CA LYS A 376 10.10 -1.85 38.47
C LYS A 376 10.81 -3.13 38.91
N GLU A 377 10.52 -4.26 38.28
CA GLU A 377 11.20 -5.53 38.54
C GLU A 377 12.61 -5.55 37.95
N LEU A 378 12.78 -5.07 36.72
CA LEU A 378 14.11 -4.94 36.10
C LEU A 378 15.01 -3.93 36.83
N GLU A 379 14.44 -2.87 37.40
CA GLU A 379 15.18 -1.92 38.25
C GLU A 379 15.53 -2.51 39.65
N ALA A 380 14.98 -3.67 40.01
CA ALA A 380 15.20 -4.33 41.30
C ALA A 380 16.24 -5.48 41.25
N ASP A 381 16.50 -6.04 40.07
CA ASP A 381 17.58 -7.00 39.78
C ASP A 381 18.91 -6.28 39.47
#